data_AF-A0A848KHZ3-F1
#
_entry.id   AF-A0A848KHZ3-F1
#
_cell.length_a   1.000
_cell.length_b   1.000
_cell.length_c   1.000
_cell.angle_alpha   90.00
_cell.angle_beta   90.00
_cell.angle_gamma   90.00
#
_symmetry.space_group_name_H-M   'P 1'
#
loop_
_entity.id
_entity.type
_entity.pdbx_description
1 polymer ?
#
loop_
_entity_poly.entity_id
_entity_poly.type
_entity_poly.pdbx_seq_one_letter_code
_entity_poly.pdbx_strand_id
1 'polypeptide(L)'
;MALGFAIAAQVRGTGSGDTLDSARPADLLVVLDNLNRREASLREEITTLENTLASLERSGSSAALDEARSRLQALSIQVGTVAAVGPGVVLRIDDPLGRVGSDVLLSALQELRGAGAEAMQVQGASGGPVRVGLETWVGGSAGKIVVDGIEMTAPYTLVVIGDSPTLAAAVNIPGGVADTVSRNGGKLNVEQSPSVSVAALRDPKARQYSLPGN
;
A
#
# COMPACT_ATOMS: atom_id res chain seq x y z
N MET A 1 31.65 -10.31 62.09
CA MET A 1 31.79 -10.74 60.69
C MET A 1 30.39 -10.87 60.11
N ALA A 2 30.04 -10.01 59.16
CA ALA A 2 28.69 -9.88 58.62
C ALA A 2 28.45 -10.93 57.53
N LEU A 3 27.36 -11.70 57.66
CA LEU A 3 26.90 -12.64 56.64
C LEU A 3 25.78 -11.95 55.84
N GLY A 4 26.06 -11.70 54.55
CA GLY A 4 25.16 -11.00 53.64
C GLY A 4 24.05 -11.90 53.09
N PHE A 5 22.84 -11.35 53.02
CA PHE A 5 21.71 -11.92 52.29
C PHE A 5 21.88 -11.66 50.78
N ALA A 6 21.78 -12.70 49.96
CA ALA A 6 21.71 -12.57 48.50
C ALA A 6 20.23 -12.52 48.08
N ILE A 7 19.84 -11.47 47.35
CA ILE A 7 18.54 -11.38 46.68
C ILE A 7 18.72 -11.90 45.25
N ALA A 8 18.07 -13.01 44.90
CA ALA A 8 17.97 -13.46 43.52
C ALA A 8 16.80 -12.74 42.85
N ALA A 9 17.08 -11.87 41.88
CA ALA A 9 16.06 -11.30 41.01
C ALA A 9 15.70 -12.31 39.92
N GLN A 10 14.50 -12.87 39.95
CA GLN A 10 14.01 -13.75 38.89
C GLN A 10 13.48 -12.89 37.73
N VAL A 11 14.27 -12.77 36.66
CA VAL A 11 13.84 -12.12 35.41
C VAL A 11 12.95 -13.10 34.64
N ARG A 12 11.67 -12.75 34.48
CA ARG A 12 10.77 -13.43 33.56
C ARG A 12 10.96 -12.79 32.18
N GLY A 13 11.79 -13.41 31.35
CA GLY A 13 11.95 -13.01 29.95
C GLY A 13 10.64 -13.25 29.19
N THR A 14 9.99 -12.18 28.75
CA THR A 14 8.90 -12.23 27.78
C THR A 14 9.49 -12.62 26.43
N GLY A 15 9.16 -13.82 25.97
CA GLY A 15 9.57 -14.34 24.67
C GLY A 15 9.09 -13.41 23.55
N SER A 16 10.02 -12.78 22.85
CA SER A 16 9.77 -12.14 21.56
C SER A 16 9.85 -13.23 20.49
N GLY A 17 8.84 -14.10 20.47
CA GLY A 17 8.58 -15.04 19.39
C GLY A 17 7.56 -14.42 18.45
N ASP A 18 7.96 -14.26 17.20
CA ASP A 18 7.12 -14.50 16.01
C ASP A 18 5.59 -14.37 16.23
N THR A 19 5.09 -13.14 16.33
CA THR A 19 3.67 -12.85 16.60
C THR A 19 2.86 -12.60 15.33
N LEU A 20 3.05 -13.41 14.29
CA LEU A 20 2.12 -13.44 13.15
C LEU A 20 1.54 -14.84 12.86
N ASP A 21 2.08 -15.90 13.49
CA ASP A 21 1.64 -17.28 13.26
C ASP A 21 0.60 -17.79 14.29
N SER A 22 0.21 -16.94 15.27
CA SER A 22 -0.79 -17.29 16.30
C SER A 22 -2.00 -16.35 16.37
N ALA A 23 -2.15 -15.41 15.43
CA ALA A 23 -3.37 -14.62 15.33
C ALA A 23 -4.54 -15.58 15.08
N ARG A 24 -5.51 -15.62 16.01
CA ARG A 24 -6.69 -16.46 15.85
C ARG A 24 -7.40 -15.98 14.58
N PRO A 25 -7.91 -16.88 13.71
CA PRO A 25 -8.65 -16.49 12.51
C PRO A 25 -9.76 -15.45 12.76
N ALA A 26 -10.34 -15.43 13.97
CA ALA A 26 -11.33 -14.44 14.38
C ALA A 26 -10.78 -13.00 14.48
N ASP A 27 -9.53 -12.81 14.90
CA ASP A 27 -8.94 -11.47 15.09
C ASP A 27 -8.54 -10.85 13.73
N LEU A 28 -8.09 -11.69 12.79
CA LEU A 28 -7.83 -11.28 11.40
C LEU A 28 -9.13 -10.89 10.67
N LEU A 29 -10.24 -11.56 10.97
CA LEU A 29 -11.56 -11.17 10.44
C LEU A 29 -12.00 -9.79 10.94
N VAL A 30 -11.74 -9.46 12.21
CA VAL A 30 -12.09 -8.15 12.78
C VAL A 30 -11.26 -7.02 12.14
N VAL A 31 -9.96 -7.24 11.93
CA VAL A 31 -9.10 -6.23 11.27
C VAL A 31 -9.53 -5.99 9.82
N LEU A 32 -9.80 -7.06 9.06
CA LEU A 32 -10.28 -6.94 7.68
C LEU A 32 -11.65 -6.25 7.61
N ASP A 33 -12.57 -6.61 8.48
CA ASP A 33 -13.90 -6.00 8.58
C ASP A 33 -13.82 -4.50 8.90
N ASN A 34 -12.91 -4.10 9.80
CA ASN A 34 -12.67 -2.69 10.11
C ASN A 34 -12.07 -1.92 8.92
N LEU A 35 -11.12 -2.51 8.18
CA LEU A 35 -10.54 -1.89 6.98
C LEU A 35 -11.60 -1.70 5.88
N ASN A 36 -12.42 -2.73 5.64
CA ASN A 36 -13.49 -2.69 4.64
C ASN A 36 -14.55 -1.63 5.00
N ARG A 37 -14.91 -1.52 6.28
CA ARG A 37 -15.81 -0.46 6.77
C ARG A 37 -15.22 0.93 6.56
N ARG A 38 -13.92 1.10 6.81
CA ARG A 38 -13.25 2.39 6.62
C ARG A 38 -13.23 2.78 5.14
N GLU A 39 -12.87 1.87 4.26
CA GLU A 39 -12.90 2.12 2.81
C GLU A 39 -14.32 2.44 2.33
N ALA A 40 -15.33 1.71 2.80
CA ALA A 40 -16.73 1.96 2.49
C ALA A 40 -17.20 3.37 2.90
N SER A 41 -16.84 3.80 4.11
CA SER A 41 -17.17 5.13 4.62
C SER A 41 -16.51 6.24 3.79
N LEU A 42 -15.25 6.08 3.37
CA LEU A 42 -14.57 7.06 2.52
C LEU A 42 -15.25 7.19 1.14
N ARG A 43 -15.74 6.09 0.57
CA ARG A 43 -16.47 6.12 -0.71
C ARG A 43 -17.84 6.81 -0.59
N GLU A 44 -18.53 6.62 0.53
CA GLU A 44 -19.79 7.31 0.82
C GLU A 44 -19.56 8.82 1.03
N GLU A 45 -18.46 9.19 1.68
CA GLU A 45 -18.05 10.58 1.83
C GLU A 45 -17.75 11.22 0.46
N ILE A 46 -17.05 10.52 -0.45
CA ILE A 46 -16.83 10.97 -1.84
C ILE A 46 -18.16 11.23 -2.54
N THR A 47 -19.11 10.28 -2.47
CA THR A 47 -20.42 10.42 -3.12
C THR A 47 -21.18 11.63 -2.55
N THR A 48 -21.09 11.85 -1.24
CA THR A 48 -21.71 13.00 -0.57
C THR A 48 -21.08 14.32 -0.99
N LEU A 49 -19.75 14.36 -1.10
CA LEU A 49 -19.02 15.54 -1.54
C LEU A 49 -19.30 15.87 -3.01
N GLU A 50 -19.36 14.89 -3.90
CA GLU A 50 -19.76 15.08 -5.29
C GLU A 50 -21.14 15.73 -5.41
N ASN A 51 -22.13 15.23 -4.64
CA ASN A 51 -23.47 15.80 -4.59
C ASN A 51 -23.47 17.24 -4.02
N THR A 52 -22.69 17.48 -2.98
CA THR A 52 -22.53 18.81 -2.36
C THR A 52 -21.92 19.79 -3.36
N LEU A 53 -20.90 19.37 -4.11
CA LEU A 53 -20.24 20.16 -5.13
C LEU A 53 -21.20 20.55 -6.24
N ALA A 54 -21.97 19.59 -6.74
CA ALA A 54 -23.01 19.84 -7.74
C ALA A 54 -24.07 20.84 -7.24
N SER A 55 -24.35 20.88 -5.93
CA SER A 55 -25.22 21.89 -5.32
C SER A 55 -24.55 23.25 -5.20
N LEU A 56 -23.30 23.31 -4.73
CA LEU A 56 -22.54 24.54 -4.56
C LEU A 56 -22.23 25.21 -5.91
N GLU A 57 -22.06 24.47 -6.99
CA GLU A 57 -21.82 25.05 -8.33
C GLU A 57 -23.02 25.89 -8.82
N ARG A 58 -24.21 25.71 -8.26
CA ARG A 58 -25.42 26.47 -8.62
C ARG A 58 -25.63 27.74 -7.80
N SER A 59 -25.06 27.83 -6.60
CA SER A 59 -25.40 28.90 -5.64
C SER A 59 -24.41 29.12 -4.47
N GLY A 60 -23.25 28.48 -4.50
CA GLY A 60 -22.22 28.53 -3.45
C GLY A 60 -21.20 29.66 -3.63
N SER A 61 -20.46 29.95 -2.55
CA SER A 61 -19.29 30.84 -2.58
C SER A 61 -18.07 30.12 -3.16
N SER A 62 -17.16 30.86 -3.82
CA SER A 62 -15.94 30.30 -4.43
C SER A 62 -15.06 29.57 -3.42
N ALA A 63 -14.92 30.10 -2.19
CA ALA A 63 -14.09 29.47 -1.16
C ALA A 63 -14.63 28.09 -0.70
N ALA A 64 -15.96 27.96 -0.56
CA ALA A 64 -16.58 26.69 -0.19
C ALA A 64 -16.48 25.65 -1.31
N LEU A 65 -16.53 26.09 -2.56
CA LEU A 65 -16.30 25.24 -3.73
C LEU A 65 -14.85 24.73 -3.77
N ASP A 66 -13.88 25.59 -3.53
CA ASP A 66 -12.46 25.22 -3.57
C ASP A 66 -12.11 24.24 -2.44
N GLU A 67 -12.63 24.44 -1.23
CA GLU A 67 -12.47 23.52 -0.10
C GLU A 67 -13.09 22.14 -0.40
N ALA A 68 -14.33 22.11 -0.91
CA ALA A 68 -15.01 20.88 -1.26
C ALA A 68 -14.28 20.10 -2.37
N ARG A 69 -13.77 20.81 -3.39
CA ARG A 69 -12.96 20.22 -4.48
C ARG A 69 -11.67 19.61 -3.95
N SER A 70 -10.95 20.34 -3.09
CA SER A 70 -9.71 19.87 -2.48
C SER A 70 -9.95 18.59 -1.65
N ARG A 71 -11.01 18.59 -0.81
CA ARG A 71 -11.35 17.42 0.01
C ARG A 71 -11.78 16.23 -0.84
N LEU A 72 -12.61 16.44 -1.85
CA LEU A 72 -13.03 15.39 -2.79
C LEU A 72 -11.81 14.79 -3.51
N GLN A 73 -10.89 15.62 -3.98
CA GLN A 73 -9.67 15.17 -4.65
C GLN A 73 -8.80 14.34 -3.70
N ALA A 74 -8.56 14.81 -2.48
CA ALA A 74 -7.75 14.09 -1.49
C ALA A 74 -8.33 12.70 -1.18
N LEU A 75 -9.63 12.62 -0.93
CA LEU A 75 -10.31 11.34 -0.68
C LEU A 75 -10.28 10.43 -1.90
N SER A 76 -10.54 10.97 -3.10
CA SER A 76 -10.55 10.19 -4.34
C SER A 76 -9.17 9.59 -4.66
N ILE A 77 -8.09 10.32 -4.38
CA ILE A 77 -6.72 9.80 -4.48
C ILE A 77 -6.51 8.67 -3.45
N GLN A 78 -6.97 8.86 -2.21
CA GLN A 78 -6.81 7.90 -1.12
C GLN A 78 -7.48 6.54 -1.41
N VAL A 79 -8.72 6.53 -1.92
CA VAL A 79 -9.40 5.27 -2.33
C VAL A 79 -9.02 4.80 -3.73
N GLY A 80 -8.31 5.64 -4.50
CA GLY A 80 -7.80 5.30 -5.82
C GLY A 80 -8.82 5.36 -6.96
N THR A 81 -9.88 6.15 -6.81
CA THR A 81 -10.88 6.37 -7.86
C THR A 81 -10.44 7.37 -8.92
N VAL A 82 -9.38 8.16 -8.65
CA VAL A 82 -8.76 9.09 -9.60
C VAL A 82 -7.25 8.87 -9.70
N ALA A 83 -6.68 9.31 -10.82
CA ALA A 83 -5.24 9.36 -11.02
C ALA A 83 -4.60 10.39 -10.09
N ALA A 84 -3.33 10.18 -9.76
CA ALA A 84 -2.55 11.08 -8.91
C ALA A 84 -1.20 11.42 -9.57
N VAL A 85 -0.71 12.62 -9.28
CA VAL A 85 0.60 13.11 -9.73
C VAL A 85 1.28 13.80 -8.55
N GLY A 86 2.56 13.53 -8.36
CA GLY A 86 3.34 14.13 -7.27
C GLY A 86 4.80 13.69 -7.30
N PRO A 87 5.64 14.19 -6.39
CA PRO A 87 7.00 13.69 -6.21
C PRO A 87 6.97 12.21 -5.82
N GLY A 88 8.04 11.49 -6.13
CA GLY A 88 8.09 10.08 -5.81
C GLY A 88 9.20 9.33 -6.50
N VAL A 89 8.97 8.04 -6.70
CA VAL A 89 9.96 7.12 -7.27
C VAL A 89 9.34 6.19 -8.31
N VAL A 90 10.15 5.81 -9.30
CA VAL A 90 9.91 4.68 -10.19
C VAL A 90 10.90 3.58 -9.81
N LEU A 91 10.38 2.45 -9.33
CA LEU A 91 11.16 1.27 -9.03
C LEU A 91 11.02 0.30 -10.19
N ARG A 92 12.13 -0.24 -10.66
CA ARG A 92 12.15 -1.29 -11.66
C ARG A 92 12.91 -2.50 -11.13
N ILE A 93 12.23 -3.63 -11.07
CA ILE A 93 12.78 -4.93 -10.70
C ILE A 93 12.96 -5.74 -11.97
N ASP A 94 14.20 -5.85 -12.44
CA ASP A 94 14.58 -6.79 -13.48
C ASP A 94 14.80 -8.18 -12.85
N ASP A 95 14.23 -9.23 -13.44
CA ASP A 95 14.33 -10.61 -12.95
C ASP A 95 14.59 -11.57 -14.11
N PRO A 96 15.83 -11.61 -14.65
CA PRO A 96 16.15 -12.41 -15.82
C PRO A 96 16.10 -13.92 -15.55
N LEU A 97 16.13 -14.34 -14.27
CA LEU A 97 16.08 -15.74 -13.88
C LEU A 97 14.67 -16.22 -13.52
N GLY A 98 13.68 -15.32 -13.48
CA GLY A 98 12.31 -15.65 -13.08
C GLY A 98 12.20 -16.13 -11.64
N ARG A 99 13.06 -15.64 -10.74
CA ARG A 99 13.19 -16.09 -9.35
C ARG A 99 12.62 -15.12 -8.34
N VAL A 100 12.27 -13.90 -8.74
CA VAL A 100 11.60 -12.93 -7.87
C VAL A 100 10.16 -13.41 -7.66
N GLY A 101 9.85 -13.76 -6.41
CA GLY A 101 8.54 -14.22 -5.97
C GLY A 101 7.57 -13.10 -5.60
N SER A 102 6.31 -13.49 -5.40
CA SER A 102 5.24 -12.61 -4.94
C SER A 102 5.52 -11.98 -3.57
N ASP A 103 6.24 -12.71 -2.71
CA ASP A 103 6.70 -12.26 -1.40
C ASP A 103 7.59 -11.02 -1.50
N VAL A 104 8.51 -10.98 -2.47
CA VAL A 104 9.41 -9.85 -2.68
C VAL A 104 8.64 -8.61 -3.11
N LEU A 105 7.67 -8.78 -4.01
CA LEU A 105 6.82 -7.67 -4.46
C LEU A 105 5.93 -7.17 -3.33
N LEU A 106 5.35 -8.08 -2.54
CA LEU A 106 4.56 -7.72 -1.36
C LEU A 106 5.41 -6.96 -0.35
N SER A 107 6.62 -7.42 -0.04
CA SER A 107 7.56 -6.72 0.83
C SER A 107 7.86 -5.31 0.31
N ALA A 108 8.12 -5.13 -0.99
CA ALA A 108 8.34 -3.81 -1.57
C ALA A 108 7.15 -2.86 -1.34
N LEU A 109 5.92 -3.34 -1.57
CA LEU A 109 4.71 -2.54 -1.32
C LEU A 109 4.55 -2.17 0.17
N GLN A 110 4.95 -3.06 1.08
CA GLN A 110 4.86 -2.81 2.52
C GLN A 110 5.93 -1.82 3.01
N GLU A 111 7.17 -1.94 2.53
CA GLU A 111 8.23 -0.98 2.85
C GLU A 111 7.86 0.43 2.37
N LEU A 112 7.36 0.54 1.13
CA LEU A 112 6.92 1.82 0.56
C LEU A 112 5.75 2.42 1.35
N ARG A 113 4.79 1.60 1.79
CA ARG A 113 3.70 2.04 2.66
C ARG A 113 4.21 2.54 4.01
N GLY A 114 5.12 1.79 4.64
CA GLY A 114 5.75 2.19 5.91
C GLY A 114 6.56 3.49 5.78
N ALA A 115 7.10 3.75 4.58
CA ALA A 115 7.85 4.95 4.24
C ALA A 115 6.97 6.16 3.85
N GLY A 116 5.64 6.03 3.92
CA GLY A 116 4.72 7.13 3.63
C GLY A 116 4.32 7.26 2.16
N ALA A 117 4.31 6.16 1.39
CA ALA A 117 3.72 6.16 0.06
C ALA A 117 2.24 6.57 0.10
N GLU A 118 1.86 7.55 -0.72
CA GLU A 118 0.52 8.13 -0.77
C GLU A 118 -0.34 7.47 -1.86
N ALA A 119 0.27 7.14 -3.00
CA ALA A 119 -0.36 6.42 -4.09
C ALA A 119 0.66 5.52 -4.79
N MET A 120 0.22 4.32 -5.20
CA MET A 120 1.08 3.32 -5.80
C MET A 120 0.37 2.63 -6.96
N GLN A 121 1.09 2.37 -8.04
CA GLN A 121 0.70 1.39 -9.04
C GLN A 121 1.84 0.42 -9.31
N VAL A 122 1.48 -0.79 -9.70
CA VAL A 122 2.42 -1.82 -10.15
C VAL A 122 2.03 -2.30 -11.54
N GLN A 123 3.03 -2.59 -12.38
CA GLN A 123 2.85 -3.21 -13.68
C GLN A 123 3.98 -4.21 -13.96
N GLY A 124 3.67 -5.28 -14.70
CA GLY A 124 4.68 -6.16 -15.28
C GLY A 124 5.00 -5.77 -16.74
N ALA A 125 5.84 -6.57 -17.38
CA ALA A 125 5.98 -6.58 -18.84
C ALA A 125 4.75 -7.18 -19.54
N SER A 126 4.02 -8.05 -18.84
CA SER A 126 2.69 -8.51 -19.21
C SER A 126 1.64 -7.97 -18.23
N GLY A 127 0.39 -7.95 -18.66
CA GLY A 127 -0.73 -7.47 -17.85
C GLY A 127 -0.88 -5.94 -17.86
N GLY A 128 -2.06 -5.47 -17.47
CA GLY A 128 -2.32 -4.04 -17.27
C GLY A 128 -1.81 -3.54 -15.92
N PRO A 129 -1.64 -2.23 -15.73
CA PRO A 129 -1.23 -1.66 -14.45
C PRO A 129 -2.33 -1.85 -13.39
N VAL A 130 -1.93 -2.05 -12.14
CA VAL A 130 -2.83 -2.23 -11.00
C VAL A 130 -2.61 -1.10 -10.01
N ARG A 131 -3.71 -0.41 -9.63
CA ARG A 131 -3.72 0.58 -8.53
C ARG A 131 -3.67 -0.17 -7.19
N VAL A 132 -2.55 -0.02 -6.48
CA VAL A 132 -2.39 -0.63 -5.17
C VAL A 132 -3.23 0.15 -4.15
N GLY A 133 -4.02 -0.55 -3.35
CA GLY A 133 -4.73 0.02 -2.21
C GLY A 133 -4.70 -0.91 -1.00
N LEU A 134 -5.66 -0.74 -0.08
CA LEU A 134 -5.68 -1.44 1.21
C LEU A 134 -5.88 -2.95 1.06
N GLU A 135 -6.91 -3.36 0.33
CA GLU A 135 -7.23 -4.76 0.03
C GLU A 135 -6.39 -5.41 -1.08
N THR A 136 -5.37 -4.73 -1.62
CA THR A 136 -4.58 -5.30 -2.71
C THR A 136 -3.85 -6.55 -2.24
N TRP A 137 -3.98 -7.63 -3.00
CA TRP A 137 -3.31 -8.90 -2.73
C TRP A 137 -2.31 -9.24 -3.83
N VAL A 138 -1.25 -9.94 -3.42
CA VAL A 138 -0.16 -10.39 -4.29
C VAL A 138 0.01 -11.90 -4.11
N GLY A 139 0.07 -12.64 -5.21
CA GLY A 139 0.24 -14.09 -5.21
C GLY A 139 0.91 -14.58 -6.50
N GLY A 140 0.73 -15.86 -6.81
CA GLY A 140 1.36 -16.49 -7.97
C GLY A 140 2.70 -17.16 -7.63
N SER A 141 3.50 -17.44 -8.66
CA SER A 141 4.81 -18.09 -8.52
C SER A 141 5.93 -17.15 -8.95
N ALA A 142 7.18 -17.47 -8.60
CA ALA A 142 8.33 -16.71 -9.07
C ALA A 142 8.32 -16.56 -10.61
N GLY A 143 8.60 -15.33 -11.08
CA GLY A 143 8.55 -14.96 -12.50
C GLY A 143 7.15 -14.81 -13.11
N LYS A 144 6.09 -15.17 -12.38
CA LYS A 144 4.67 -15.04 -12.77
C LYS A 144 3.83 -14.63 -11.56
N ILE A 145 3.90 -13.35 -11.23
CA ILE A 145 3.22 -12.79 -10.07
C ILE A 145 1.81 -12.36 -10.48
N VAL A 146 0.85 -12.53 -9.58
CA VAL A 146 -0.53 -12.05 -9.77
C VAL A 146 -0.80 -10.94 -8.75
N VAL A 147 -1.28 -9.78 -9.23
CA VAL A 147 -1.69 -8.66 -8.36
C VAL A 147 -3.15 -8.34 -8.68
N ASP A 148 -4.03 -8.43 -7.67
CA ASP A 148 -5.48 -8.20 -7.82
C ASP A 148 -6.11 -8.94 -9.02
N GLY A 149 -5.62 -10.15 -9.31
CA GLY A 149 -6.10 -11.00 -10.40
C GLY A 149 -5.42 -10.78 -11.76
N ILE A 150 -4.51 -9.80 -11.87
CA ILE A 150 -3.74 -9.53 -13.08
C ILE A 150 -2.41 -10.28 -13.03
N GLU A 151 -2.19 -11.23 -13.93
CA GLU A 151 -0.90 -11.92 -14.10
C GLU A 151 0.14 -11.00 -14.77
N MET A 152 1.32 -10.96 -14.17
CA MET A 152 2.43 -10.10 -14.53
C MET A 152 3.73 -10.88 -14.58
N THR A 153 4.51 -10.68 -15.64
CA THR A 153 5.89 -11.15 -15.74
C THR A 153 6.87 -10.00 -15.57
N ALA A 154 8.10 -10.33 -15.17
CA ALA A 154 9.19 -9.37 -15.07
C ALA A 154 9.55 -8.74 -16.45
N PRO A 155 10.17 -7.54 -16.46
CA PRO A 155 10.43 -6.67 -15.30
C PRO A 155 9.15 -6.11 -14.67
N TYR A 156 9.18 -5.93 -13.35
CA TYR A 156 8.11 -5.29 -12.59
C TYR A 156 8.46 -3.82 -12.38
N THR A 157 7.50 -2.92 -12.62
CA THR A 157 7.65 -1.48 -12.40
C THR A 157 6.63 -1.02 -11.38
N LEU A 158 7.10 -0.35 -10.31
CA LEU A 158 6.26 0.31 -9.34
C LEU A 158 6.43 1.82 -9.52
N VAL A 159 5.32 2.54 -9.66
CA VAL A 159 5.30 4.00 -9.64
C VAL A 159 4.64 4.43 -8.35
N VAL A 160 5.35 5.23 -7.55
CA VAL A 160 4.99 5.53 -6.16
C VAL A 160 5.11 7.02 -5.91
N ILE A 161 4.05 7.63 -5.39
CA ILE A 161 4.02 9.02 -4.95
C ILE A 161 4.32 9.08 -3.44
N GLY A 162 5.16 10.03 -3.04
CA GLY A 162 5.54 10.32 -1.66
C GLY A 162 6.91 11.01 -1.61
N ASP A 163 7.47 11.19 -0.41
CA ASP A 163 8.80 11.79 -0.25
C ASP A 163 9.89 10.92 -0.91
N SER A 164 10.46 11.38 -2.03
CA SER A 164 11.32 10.56 -2.89
C SER A 164 12.57 10.02 -2.16
N PRO A 165 13.29 10.81 -1.34
CA PRO A 165 14.41 10.30 -0.55
C PRO A 165 13.99 9.24 0.48
N THR A 166 12.87 9.44 1.18
CA THR A 166 12.38 8.48 2.18
C THR A 166 11.96 7.16 1.53
N LEU A 167 11.22 7.22 0.41
CA LEU A 167 10.83 6.04 -0.35
C LEU A 167 12.04 5.27 -0.89
N ALA A 168 13.02 5.99 -1.45
CA ALA A 168 14.24 5.38 -1.97
C ALA A 168 15.09 4.75 -0.85
N ALA A 169 15.17 5.38 0.33
CA ALA A 169 15.87 4.83 1.48
C ALA A 169 15.22 3.54 1.96
N ALA A 170 13.89 3.50 2.05
CA ALA A 170 13.14 2.35 2.57
C ALA A 170 13.40 1.06 1.81
N VAL A 171 13.37 1.09 0.47
CA VAL A 171 13.61 -0.12 -0.35
C VAL A 171 15.07 -0.56 -0.41
N ASN A 172 16.00 0.32 0.00
CA ASN A 172 17.43 0.06 0.09
C ASN A 172 17.90 -0.25 1.52
N ILE A 173 16.98 -0.45 2.48
CA ILE A 173 17.33 -0.87 3.84
C ILE A 173 18.08 -2.22 3.77
N PRO A 174 19.25 -2.35 4.41
CA PRO A 174 20.02 -3.59 4.43
C PRO A 174 19.20 -4.78 4.94
N GLY A 175 19.33 -5.92 4.27
CA GLY A 175 18.53 -7.12 4.51
C GLY A 175 17.14 -7.11 3.85
N GLY A 176 16.67 -5.96 3.35
CA GLY A 176 15.33 -5.75 2.84
C GLY A 176 15.14 -6.07 1.35
N VAL A 177 14.36 -5.24 0.66
CA VAL A 177 13.87 -5.48 -0.71
C VAL A 177 15.01 -5.58 -1.71
N ALA A 178 15.92 -4.60 -1.76
CA ALA A 178 17.04 -4.59 -2.70
C ALA A 178 17.91 -5.85 -2.57
N ASP A 179 18.27 -6.23 -1.34
CA ASP A 179 19.09 -7.41 -1.07
C ASP A 179 18.35 -8.70 -1.42
N THR A 180 17.04 -8.78 -1.17
CA THR A 180 16.23 -9.95 -1.51
C THR A 180 16.09 -10.13 -3.03
N VAL A 181 15.89 -9.04 -3.78
CA VAL A 181 15.91 -9.05 -5.24
C VAL A 181 17.27 -9.55 -5.75
N SER A 182 18.36 -9.00 -5.21
CA SER A 182 19.73 -9.38 -5.59
C SER A 182 20.05 -10.85 -5.30
N ARG A 183 19.66 -11.38 -4.13
CA ARG A 183 19.81 -12.81 -3.78
C ARG A 183 19.08 -13.75 -4.75
N ASN A 184 17.98 -13.29 -5.34
CA ASN A 184 17.24 -14.03 -6.35
C ASN A 184 17.82 -13.86 -7.78
N GLY A 185 18.91 -13.10 -7.94
CA GLY A 185 19.54 -12.85 -9.23
C GLY A 185 18.85 -11.77 -10.06
N GLY A 186 17.96 -10.99 -9.44
CA GLY A 186 17.36 -9.81 -10.03
C GLY A 186 18.17 -8.54 -9.76
N LYS A 187 17.68 -7.42 -10.31
CA LYS A 187 18.23 -6.08 -10.06
C LYS A 187 17.10 -5.11 -9.75
N LEU A 188 17.20 -4.41 -8.63
CA LEU A 188 16.35 -3.26 -8.31
C LEU A 188 17.04 -1.98 -8.78
N ASN A 189 16.35 -1.20 -9.61
CA ASN A 189 16.71 0.18 -9.93
C ASN A 189 15.65 1.10 -9.31
N VAL A 190 16.08 2.19 -8.69
CA VAL A 190 15.20 3.20 -8.07
C VAL A 190 15.54 4.55 -8.67
N GLU A 191 14.56 5.16 -9.34
CA GLU A 191 14.68 6.49 -9.91
C GLU A 191 13.79 7.46 -9.13
N GLN A 192 14.40 8.45 -8.48
CA GLN A 192 13.66 9.55 -7.85
C GLN A 192 13.25 10.56 -8.90
N SER A 193 12.03 11.08 -8.79
CA SER A 193 11.52 12.11 -9.70
C SER A 193 10.70 13.15 -8.92
N PRO A 194 10.82 14.44 -9.27
CA PRO A 194 9.94 15.48 -8.73
C PRO A 194 8.48 15.31 -9.20
N SER A 195 8.23 14.49 -10.22
CA SER A 195 6.88 14.20 -10.71
C SER A 195 6.79 12.79 -11.29
N VAL A 196 5.92 11.98 -10.71
CA VAL A 196 5.50 10.68 -11.23
C VAL A 196 3.98 10.65 -11.33
N SER A 197 3.44 9.83 -12.23
CA SER A 197 2.00 9.68 -12.44
C SER A 197 1.54 8.27 -12.09
N VAL A 198 0.63 8.17 -11.13
CA VAL A 198 -0.13 6.97 -10.82
C VAL A 198 -1.46 7.07 -11.54
N ALA A 199 -1.51 6.49 -12.74
CA ALA A 199 -2.66 6.60 -13.65
C ALA A 199 -3.68 5.47 -13.43
N ALA A 200 -3.25 4.33 -12.90
CA ALA A 200 -4.14 3.21 -12.61
C ALA A 200 -5.22 3.62 -11.58
N LEU A 201 -6.44 3.16 -11.83
CA LEU A 201 -7.60 3.37 -10.97
C LEU A 201 -8.02 2.05 -10.33
N ARG A 202 -8.65 2.14 -9.17
CA ARG A 202 -9.25 1.01 -8.48
C ARG A 202 -10.65 0.77 -9.02
N ASP A 203 -10.93 -0.46 -9.43
CA ASP A 203 -12.30 -0.86 -9.78
C ASP A 203 -13.10 -1.09 -8.48
N PRO A 204 -14.21 -0.38 -8.25
CA PRO A 204 -15.05 -0.65 -7.10
C PRO A 204 -15.69 -2.04 -7.20
N LYS A 205 -15.11 -3.03 -6.52
CA LYS A 205 -15.73 -4.34 -6.37
C LYS A 205 -17.14 -4.18 -5.78
N ALA A 206 -18.16 -4.64 -6.51
CA ALA A 206 -19.55 -4.50 -6.09
C ALA A 206 -19.78 -5.22 -4.75
N ARG A 207 -20.35 -4.52 -3.77
CA ARG A 207 -20.70 -5.09 -2.46
C ARG A 207 -21.84 -6.10 -2.65
N GLN A 208 -21.58 -7.38 -2.41
CA GLN A 208 -22.63 -8.42 -2.52
C GLN A 208 -23.46 -8.58 -1.23
N TYR A 209 -22.92 -8.18 -0.06
CA TYR A 209 -23.54 -8.48 1.24
C TYR A 209 -23.58 -7.30 2.23
N SER A 210 -23.07 -6.13 1.86
CA SER A 210 -23.04 -4.96 2.76
C SER A 210 -23.92 -3.85 2.20
N LEU A 211 -25.03 -3.59 2.89
CA LEU A 211 -25.86 -2.41 2.70
C LEU A 211 -25.39 -1.32 3.70
N PRO A 212 -25.34 -0.03 3.31
CA PRO A 212 -25.14 1.04 4.29
C PRO A 212 -26.24 0.96 5.35
N GLY A 213 -25.86 1.13 6.61
CA GLY A 213 -26.84 1.26 7.69
C GLY A 213 -27.63 2.55 7.50
N ASN A 214 -28.96 2.45 7.56
CA ASN A 214 -29.88 3.59 7.54
C ASN A 214 -29.58 4.59 8.67
#